data_AF-A0AAJ4A811-F1
#
_entry.id   AF-A0AAJ4A811-F1
#
_cell.length_a   1.000
_cell.length_b   1.000
_cell.length_c   1.000
_cell.angle_alpha   90.00
_cell.angle_beta   90.00
_cell.angle_gamma   90.00
#
_symmetry.space_group_name_H-M   'P 1'
#
loop_
_entity.id
_entity.type
_entity.pdbx_description
1 polymer ?
#
loop_
_entity_poly.entity_id
_entity_poly.type
_entity_poly.pdbx_seq_one_letter_code
_entity_poly.pdbx_strand_id
1 'polypeptide(L)' 'MHANNLKSRQIDILENGTREQVIDWLAWNDANGVYTDEDSAAEGYEPLTLEQARELMRGQIED' A
#
# COMPACT_ATOMS: atom_id res chain seq x y z
N MET A 1 14.20 22.11 6.72
CA MET A 1 14.62 20.70 6.55
C MET A 1 13.63 19.80 7.28
N HIS A 2 12.61 19.22 6.63
CA HIS A 2 11.70 18.26 7.29
C HIS A 2 11.18 17.13 6.38
N ALA A 3 11.77 16.91 5.19
CA ALA A 3 11.33 15.85 4.27
C ALA A 3 11.88 14.44 4.60
N ASN A 4 12.83 14.32 5.55
CA ASN A 4 13.58 13.07 5.75
C ASN A 4 12.85 11.98 6.55
N ASN A 5 11.81 12.27 7.32
CA ASN A 5 11.16 11.25 8.18
C ASN A 5 10.03 10.48 7.49
N LEU A 6 9.36 11.08 6.50
CA LEU A 6 8.22 10.44 5.83
C LEU A 6 8.67 9.37 4.84
N LYS A 7 9.70 9.65 4.03
CA LYS A 7 10.28 8.67 3.12
C LYS A 7 10.82 7.44 3.85
N SER A 8 11.50 7.62 4.98
CA SER A 8 12.01 6.48 5.77
C SER A 8 10.90 5.59 6.29
N ARG A 9 9.74 6.15 6.68
CA ARG A 9 8.60 5.36 7.17
C ARG A 9 7.89 4.60 6.04
N GLN A 10 7.75 5.21 4.86
CA GLN A 10 7.16 4.55 3.70
C GLN A 10 8.02 3.36 3.24
N ILE A 11 9.34 3.55 3.16
CA ILE A 11 10.27 2.47 2.80
C ILE A 11 10.25 1.35 3.84
N ASP A 12 10.18 1.67 5.14
CA ASP A 12 10.06 0.65 6.19
C ASP A 12 8.77 -0.18 6.06
N ILE A 13 7.63 0.46 5.78
CA ILE A 13 6.37 -0.26 5.52
C ILE A 13 6.49 -1.13 4.26
N LEU A 14 7.11 -0.62 3.19
CA LEU A 14 7.30 -1.36 1.94
C LEU A 14 8.19 -2.61 2.12
N GLU A 15 9.31 -2.49 2.83
CA GLU A 15 10.30 -3.56 2.96
C GLU A 15 9.97 -4.53 4.12
N ASN A 16 9.53 -3.99 5.26
CA ASN A 16 9.36 -4.75 6.51
C ASN A 16 7.91 -4.87 6.97
N GLY A 17 6.99 -4.07 6.41
CA GLY A 17 5.59 -4.06 6.82
C GLY A 17 4.83 -5.33 6.44
N THR A 18 3.76 -5.60 7.21
CA THR A 18 2.80 -6.65 6.93
C THR A 18 1.86 -6.26 5.78
N ARG A 19 1.10 -7.24 5.27
CA ARG A 19 0.13 -7.01 4.19
C ARG A 19 -0.87 -5.93 4.55
N GLU A 20 -1.40 -5.99 5.77
CA GLU A 20 -2.35 -5.01 6.29
C GLU A 20 -1.73 -3.61 6.38
N GLN A 21 -0.47 -3.48 6.81
CA GLN A 21 0.21 -2.18 6.87
C GLN A 21 0.45 -1.57 5.48
N VAL A 22 0.74 -2.41 4.48
CA VAL A 22 0.91 -1.96 3.09
C VAL A 22 -0.44 -1.55 2.49
N ILE A 23 -1.50 -2.33 2.73
CA ILE A 23 -2.87 -2.02 2.27
C ILE A 23 -3.41 -0.76 2.92
N ASP A 24 -3.22 -0.59 4.23
CA ASP A 24 -3.62 0.63 4.96
C ASP A 24 -2.93 1.86 4.37
N TRP A 25 -1.62 1.73 4.06
CA TRP A 25 -0.89 2.80 3.39
C TRP A 25 -1.45 3.09 1.98
N LEU A 26 -1.73 2.05 1.18
CA LEU A 26 -2.30 2.21 -0.16
C LEU A 26 -3.66 2.91 -0.13
N ALA A 27 -4.55 2.48 0.76
CA ALA A 27 -5.88 3.07 0.92
C ALA A 27 -5.81 4.52 1.47
N TRP A 28 -4.82 4.81 2.31
CA TRP A 28 -4.55 6.18 2.76
C TRP A 28 -4.00 7.06 1.63
N ASN A 29 -3.14 6.51 0.77
CA ASN A 29 -2.52 7.26 -0.32
C ASN A 29 -3.49 7.51 -1.49
N ASP A 30 -4.29 6.50 -1.85
CA ASP A 30 -5.35 6.59 -2.86
C ASP A 30 -6.67 6.02 -2.33
N ALA A 31 -7.52 6.91 -1.81
CA ALA A 31 -8.81 6.53 -1.21
C ALA A 31 -9.84 5.97 -2.22
N ASN A 32 -9.57 6.07 -3.53
CA ASN A 32 -10.44 5.49 -4.57
C ASN A 32 -9.92 4.13 -5.09
N GLY A 33 -8.78 3.67 -4.59
CA GLY A 33 -8.18 2.42 -5.04
C GLY A 33 -8.82 1.20 -4.38
N VAL A 34 -8.81 0.09 -5.11
CA VAL A 34 -9.35 -1.21 -4.68
C VAL A 34 -8.20 -2.01 -4.05
N TYR A 35 -8.00 -1.83 -2.73
CA TYR A 35 -6.87 -2.44 -2.03
C TYR A 35 -7.27 -3.34 -0.86
N THR A 36 -8.37 -3.02 -0.18
CA THR A 36 -8.84 -3.82 0.95
C THR A 36 -9.51 -5.09 0.45
N ASP A 37 -9.56 -6.10 1.30
CA ASP A 37 -10.25 -7.36 0.98
C ASP A 37 -11.75 -7.12 0.72
N GLU A 38 -12.33 -6.11 1.37
CA GLU A 38 -13.71 -5.68 1.17
C GLU A 38 -13.92 -5.05 -0.21
N ASP A 39 -13.01 -4.17 -0.65
CA ASP A 39 -13.05 -3.59 -1.99
C ASP A 39 -12.86 -4.67 -3.07
N SER A 40 -11.86 -5.55 -2.89
CA SER A 40 -11.64 -6.68 -3.79
C SER A 40 -12.88 -7.55 -3.90
N ALA A 41 -13.50 -7.90 -2.77
CA ALA A 41 -14.71 -8.73 -2.77
C ALA A 41 -15.91 -8.02 -3.42
N ALA A 42 -16.08 -6.72 -3.20
CA ALA A 42 -17.15 -5.92 -3.79
C ALA A 42 -17.04 -5.86 -5.33
N GLU A 43 -15.81 -5.78 -5.84
CA GLU A 43 -15.51 -5.72 -7.28
C GLU A 43 -15.34 -7.10 -7.92
N GLY A 44 -15.41 -8.19 -7.13
CA GLY A 44 -15.26 -9.57 -7.62
C GLY A 44 -13.82 -9.98 -7.93
N TYR A 45 -12.83 -9.28 -7.34
CA TYR A 45 -11.42 -9.62 -7.39
C TYR A 45 -10.99 -10.47 -6.20
N GLU A 46 -9.88 -11.20 -6.36
CA GLU A 46 -9.22 -11.85 -5.24
C GLU A 46 -8.50 -10.79 -4.36
N PRO A 47 -8.41 -11.02 -3.03
CA PRO A 47 -7.66 -10.14 -2.15
C PRO A 47 -6.19 -10.02 -2.57
N LEU A 48 -5.62 -8.82 -2.44
CA LEU A 48 -4.20 -8.60 -2.75
C LEU A 48 -3.31 -9.42 -1.82
N THR A 49 -2.36 -10.14 -2.42
CA THR A 49 -1.24 -10.74 -1.69
C THR A 49 -0.27 -9.65 -1.22
N LEU A 50 0.60 -9.99 -0.26
CA LEU A 50 1.64 -9.07 0.23
C LEU A 50 2.55 -8.59 -0.90
N GLU A 51 2.96 -9.48 -1.80
CA GLU A 51 3.86 -9.15 -2.91
C GLU A 51 3.19 -8.16 -3.88
N GLN A 52 1.94 -8.43 -4.28
CA GLN A 52 1.17 -7.52 -5.15
C GLN A 52 0.96 -6.15 -4.50
N ALA A 53 0.60 -6.11 -3.22
CA ALA A 53 0.43 -4.86 -2.49
C ALA A 53 1.74 -4.05 -2.44
N ARG A 54 2.89 -4.72 -2.25
CA ARG A 54 4.22 -4.08 -2.28
C ARG A 54 4.58 -3.55 -3.65
N GLU A 55 4.27 -4.28 -4.72
CA GLU A 55 4.51 -3.80 -6.09
C GLU A 55 3.69 -2.53 -6.40
N LEU A 56 2.42 -2.51 -6.01
CA LEU A 56 1.57 -1.32 -6.14
C LEU A 56 2.10 -0.15 -5.32
N MET A 57 2.49 -0.38 -4.06
CA MET A 57 3.03 0.66 -3.19
C MET A 57 4.36 1.22 -3.73
N ARG A 58 5.23 0.35 -4.26
CA ARG A 58 6.48 0.78 -4.89
C ARG A 58 6.21 1.72 -6.07
N GLY A 59 5.25 1.37 -6.94
CA GLY A 59 4.84 2.22 -8.05
C GLY A 59 4.39 3.62 -7.60
N GLN A 60 3.64 3.73 -6.48
CA GLN A 60 3.18 5.02 -5.96
C GLN A 60 4.25 5.84 -5.24
N ILE A 61 5.37 5.23 -4.83
CA ILE A 61 6.50 5.94 -4.20
C ILE A 61 7.47 6.49 -5.25
N GLU A 62 7.59 5.81 -6.39
CA GLU A 62 8.51 6.18 -7.48
C GLU A 62 7.95 7.25 -8.43
N ASP A 63 6.63 7.45 -8.45
CA ASP A 63 5.92 8.51 -9.20
C ASP A 63 5.96 9.88 -8.48
#